data_AF-A0A920HFT0-F1
#
_entry.id   AF-A0A920HFT0-F1
#
_cell.length_a   1.000
_cell.length_b   1.000
_cell.length_c   1.000
_cell.angle_alpha   90.00
_cell.angle_beta   90.00
_cell.angle_gamma   90.00
#
_symmetry.space_group_name_H-M   'P 1'
#
loop_
_entity.id
_entity.type
_entity.pdbx_description
1 polymer ?
#
loop_
_entity_poly.entity_id
_entity_poly.type
_entity_poly.pdbx_seq_one_letter_code
_entity_poly.pdbx_strand_id
1 'polypeptide(L)'
;MSPVAGDYMHKDCYDAAKKYSKDTFIVLEKLGTKFLPTLFELKRKVDLLSKNIAILPSNLSDRIMQFLSLFWPNHLPKRIEKFRKRFDHHWIIEMSDEGIDEARDYFKKFFKNSEGDFFECNEKEGKKAILHRFTAASAFGRYSKIHENKIGGQMSMDIAFPRNEKNWFEKLPPDLEDSFELKFYYGHLFCHVLHQNYIIKKGLDPKKIKEKMFEIYDRRGAEYPSEHNVGHEYVAKKDLLNFYKELDPTNSFNSGIGFSSKNKFWK
;
A
#
# COMPACT_ATOMS: atom_id res chain seq x y z
N MET A 1 11.79 -25.42 3.01
CA MET A 1 12.25 -24.20 3.72
C MET A 1 11.21 -23.09 3.58
N SER A 2 11.13 -22.18 4.56
CA SER A 2 10.23 -21.03 4.45
C SER A 2 10.77 -19.99 3.46
N PRO A 3 9.90 -19.34 2.66
CA PRO A 3 10.28 -18.20 1.83
C PRO A 3 10.86 -17.06 2.67
N VAL A 4 11.77 -16.29 2.07
CA VAL A 4 12.31 -15.05 2.65
C VAL A 4 11.22 -13.97 2.61
N ALA A 5 10.50 -13.87 1.49
CA ALA A 5 9.40 -12.94 1.29
C ALA A 5 8.35 -13.51 0.34
N GLY A 6 7.13 -12.97 0.40
CA GLY A 6 6.01 -13.34 -0.46
C GLY A 6 5.03 -12.20 -0.63
N ASP A 7 5.44 -11.19 -1.39
CA ASP A 7 4.68 -9.96 -1.56
C ASP A 7 3.63 -10.06 -2.67
N TYR A 8 2.40 -9.68 -2.33
CA TYR A 8 1.28 -9.63 -3.28
C TYR A 8 1.09 -8.23 -3.85
N MET A 9 0.69 -8.15 -5.12
CA MET A 9 0.26 -6.93 -5.81
C MET A 9 -0.84 -7.23 -6.84
N HIS A 10 -1.96 -6.53 -6.76
CA HIS A 10 -3.02 -6.58 -7.77
C HIS A 10 -2.67 -5.72 -9.01
N LYS A 11 -3.20 -6.07 -10.19
CA LYS A 11 -2.96 -5.32 -11.44
C LYS A 11 -3.25 -3.82 -11.34
N ASP A 12 -4.33 -3.43 -10.67
CA ASP A 12 -4.71 -2.01 -10.57
C ASP A 12 -3.68 -1.24 -9.74
N CYS A 13 -3.20 -1.87 -8.66
CA CYS A 13 -2.10 -1.34 -7.87
C CYS A 13 -0.81 -1.29 -8.69
N TYR A 14 -0.51 -2.34 -9.46
CA TYR A 14 0.65 -2.40 -10.35
C TYR A 14 0.67 -1.24 -11.33
N ASP A 15 -0.44 -1.00 -12.02
CA ASP A 15 -0.55 0.06 -13.02
C ASP A 15 -0.53 1.44 -12.39
N ALA A 16 -1.19 1.60 -11.24
CA ALA A 16 -1.15 2.83 -10.50
C ALA A 16 0.27 3.15 -10.00
N ALA A 17 1.00 2.18 -9.47
CA ALA A 17 2.41 2.33 -9.10
C ALA A 17 3.27 2.72 -10.30
N LYS A 18 3.04 2.07 -11.45
CA LYS A 18 3.80 2.33 -12.68
C LYS A 18 3.59 3.75 -13.18
N LYS A 19 2.40 4.31 -12.95
CA LYS A 19 2.01 5.66 -13.39
C LYS A 19 2.35 6.73 -12.37
N TYR A 20 1.99 6.52 -11.11
CA TYR A 20 2.02 7.52 -10.04
C TYR A 20 3.19 7.38 -9.06
N SER A 21 4.06 6.40 -9.27
CA SER A 21 5.29 6.24 -8.47
C SER A 21 6.54 6.09 -9.32
N LYS A 22 6.46 6.31 -10.64
CA LYS A 22 7.59 6.19 -11.55
C LYS A 22 8.77 7.09 -11.15
N ASP A 23 8.49 8.33 -10.79
CA ASP A 23 9.48 9.28 -10.29
C ASP A 23 10.20 8.74 -9.05
N THR A 24 9.42 8.24 -8.10
CA THR A 24 9.92 7.69 -6.83
C THR A 24 10.71 6.41 -7.06
N PHE A 25 10.23 5.54 -7.95
CA PHE A 25 10.93 4.33 -8.40
C PHE A 25 12.31 4.67 -8.98
N ILE A 26 12.38 5.61 -9.92
CA ILE A 26 13.64 5.98 -10.59
C ILE A 26 14.64 6.58 -9.61
N VAL A 27 14.16 7.44 -8.70
CA VAL A 27 15.01 8.02 -7.65
C VAL A 27 15.57 6.93 -6.77
N LEU A 28 14.75 5.99 -6.30
CA LEU A 28 15.20 4.89 -5.46
C LEU A 28 16.12 3.92 -6.19
N GLU A 29 15.83 3.62 -7.45
CA GLU A 29 16.66 2.75 -8.28
C GLU A 29 18.07 3.33 -8.47
N LYS A 30 18.17 4.65 -8.67
CA LYS A 30 19.45 5.30 -8.99
C LYS A 30 20.22 5.82 -7.79
N LEU A 31 19.51 6.36 -6.79
CA LEU A 31 20.10 7.07 -5.64
C LEU A 31 19.95 6.31 -4.32
N GLY A 32 19.18 5.22 -4.33
CA GLY A 32 18.92 4.40 -3.14
C GLY A 32 17.98 5.05 -2.13
N THR A 33 17.58 4.25 -1.14
CA THR A 33 16.64 4.66 -0.07
C THR A 33 17.19 5.75 0.83
N LYS A 34 18.51 5.84 0.98
CA LYS A 34 19.20 6.89 1.77
C LYS A 34 18.93 8.30 1.24
N PHE A 35 18.49 8.44 -0.01
CA PHE A 35 18.16 9.74 -0.60
C PHE A 35 16.73 10.23 -0.28
N LEU A 36 15.84 9.35 0.22
CA LEU A 36 14.44 9.70 0.49
C LEU A 36 14.27 10.93 1.41
N PRO A 37 15.02 11.09 2.52
CA PRO A 37 14.88 12.27 3.38
C PRO A 37 15.15 13.57 2.62
N THR A 38 16.20 13.59 1.79
CA THR A 38 16.56 14.75 0.96
C THR A 38 15.46 15.05 -0.06
N LEU A 39 14.91 14.02 -0.70
CA LEU A 39 13.80 14.18 -1.63
C LEU A 39 12.58 14.81 -0.95
N PHE A 40 12.20 14.33 0.24
CA PHE A 40 11.07 14.87 0.99
C PHE A 40 11.30 16.31 1.44
N GLU A 41 12.52 16.66 1.84
CA GLU A 41 12.86 18.04 2.20
C GLU A 41 12.75 18.98 1.01
N LEU A 42 13.24 18.57 -0.17
CA LEU A 42 13.12 19.34 -1.40
C LEU A 42 11.65 19.56 -1.78
N LYS A 43 10.84 18.50 -1.74
CA LYS A 43 9.39 18.58 -2.01
C LYS A 43 8.72 19.58 -1.06
N ARG A 44 9.02 19.47 0.24
CA ARG A 44 8.48 20.39 1.25
C ARG A 44 8.85 21.85 0.97
N LYS A 45 10.09 22.14 0.59
CA LYS A 45 10.53 23.50 0.24
C LYS A 45 9.73 24.05 -0.95
N VAL A 46 9.58 23.26 -2.02
CA VAL A 46 8.80 23.66 -3.21
C VAL A 46 7.33 23.89 -2.85
N ASP A 47 6.73 23.00 -2.06
CA ASP A 47 5.33 23.12 -1.67
C ASP A 47 5.09 24.34 -0.77
N LEU A 48 6.01 24.65 0.15
CA LEU A 48 5.93 25.86 0.98
C LEU A 48 6.04 27.15 0.16
N LEU A 49 6.93 27.19 -0.83
CA LEU A 49 7.04 28.33 -1.73
C LEU A 49 5.76 28.52 -2.54
N SER A 50 5.17 27.42 -3.04
CA SER A 50 3.93 27.48 -3.82
C SER A 50 2.73 28.00 -3.02
N LYS A 51 2.66 27.71 -1.71
CA LYS A 51 1.58 28.19 -0.83
C LYS A 51 1.52 29.72 -0.71
N ASN A 52 2.64 30.40 -0.92
CA ASN A 52 2.72 31.86 -0.83
C ASN A 52 2.33 32.56 -2.15
N ILE A 53 2.01 31.82 -3.21
CA ILE A 53 1.68 32.36 -4.53
C ILE A 53 0.28 31.86 -4.92
N ALA A 54 -0.71 32.76 -4.89
CA ALA A 54 -2.13 32.41 -5.05
C ALA A 54 -2.49 31.72 -6.39
N ILE A 55 -1.66 31.87 -7.42
CA ILE A 55 -1.89 31.28 -8.76
C ILE A 55 -1.33 29.85 -8.84
N LEU A 56 -0.40 29.47 -7.96
CA LEU A 56 0.20 28.14 -8.00
C LEU A 56 -0.69 27.11 -7.31
N PRO A 57 -0.81 25.89 -7.87
CA PRO A 57 -1.59 24.85 -7.26
C PRO A 57 -0.94 24.34 -5.96
N SER A 58 -1.78 23.84 -5.06
CA SER A 58 -1.39 22.94 -3.97
C SER A 58 -0.63 21.71 -4.50
N ASN A 59 0.27 21.18 -3.65
CA ASN A 59 1.08 20.00 -3.95
C ASN A 59 1.89 20.15 -5.26
N LEU A 60 2.42 21.35 -5.51
CA LEU A 60 3.15 21.68 -6.74
C LEU A 60 4.32 20.73 -7.00
N SER A 61 5.06 20.36 -5.95
CA SER A 61 6.18 19.42 -6.07
C SER A 61 5.70 18.08 -6.63
N ASP A 62 4.58 17.57 -6.11
CA ASP A 62 4.01 16.30 -6.53
C ASP A 62 3.54 16.35 -8.00
N ARG A 63 2.97 17.49 -8.42
CA ARG A 63 2.51 17.73 -9.79
C ARG A 63 3.68 17.84 -10.79
N ILE A 64 4.73 18.57 -10.45
CA ILE A 64 5.94 18.70 -11.28
C ILE A 64 6.57 17.33 -11.48
N MET A 65 6.80 16.57 -10.40
CA MET A 65 7.40 15.24 -10.49
C MET A 65 6.54 14.29 -11.32
N GLN A 66 5.21 14.33 -11.17
CA GLN A 66 4.31 13.52 -11.98
C GLN A 66 4.42 13.88 -13.46
N PHE A 67 4.45 15.17 -13.79
CA PHE A 67 4.61 15.65 -15.16
C PHE A 67 5.96 15.21 -15.76
N LEU A 68 7.06 15.39 -15.04
CA LEU A 68 8.39 14.96 -15.48
C LEU A 68 8.47 13.44 -15.71
N SER A 69 7.74 12.65 -14.92
CA SER A 69 7.70 11.19 -15.09
C SER A 69 7.07 10.73 -16.42
N LEU A 70 6.30 11.59 -17.09
CA LEU A 70 5.69 11.26 -18.39
C LEU A 70 6.74 11.14 -19.50
N PHE A 71 7.84 11.91 -19.41
CA PHE A 71 8.93 11.85 -20.38
C PHE A 71 9.84 10.64 -20.20
N TRP A 72 9.75 9.97 -19.05
CA TRP A 72 10.58 8.81 -18.78
C TRP A 72 9.99 7.54 -19.40
N PRO A 73 10.79 6.73 -20.11
CA PRO A 73 10.32 5.48 -20.69
C PRO A 73 9.85 4.49 -19.63
N ASN A 74 9.27 3.37 -20.09
CA ASN A 74 8.89 2.29 -19.20
C ASN A 74 10.11 1.79 -18.40
N HIS A 75 10.03 1.85 -17.08
CA HIS A 75 11.11 1.48 -16.17
C HIS A 75 11.08 -0.01 -15.80
N LEU A 76 10.00 -0.72 -16.13
CA LEU A 76 9.81 -2.13 -15.80
C LEU A 76 10.32 -3.06 -16.92
N PRO A 77 10.91 -4.22 -16.57
CA PRO A 77 11.35 -5.22 -17.55
C PRO A 77 10.19 -5.73 -18.42
N LYS A 78 10.49 -6.00 -19.70
CA LYS A 78 9.51 -6.48 -20.68
C LYS A 78 8.80 -7.78 -20.24
N ARG A 79 9.48 -8.68 -19.52
CA ARG A 79 8.90 -9.97 -19.10
C ARG A 79 7.89 -9.78 -17.98
N ILE A 80 8.19 -8.95 -16.98
CA ILE A 80 7.25 -8.55 -15.92
C ILE A 80 6.01 -7.88 -16.54
N GLU A 81 6.21 -6.98 -17.51
CA GLU A 81 5.11 -6.31 -18.22
C GLU A 81 4.23 -7.26 -19.02
N LYS A 82 4.83 -8.26 -19.69
CA LYS A 82 4.07 -9.33 -20.35
C LYS A 82 3.28 -10.16 -19.35
N PHE A 83 3.85 -10.42 -18.17
CA PHE A 83 3.19 -11.17 -17.11
C PHE A 83 2.00 -10.39 -16.53
N ARG A 84 2.15 -9.08 -16.29
CA ARG A 84 1.02 -8.20 -15.90
C ARG A 84 -0.11 -8.16 -16.91
N LYS A 85 0.18 -8.28 -18.21
CA LYS A 85 -0.88 -8.33 -19.22
C LYS A 85 -1.65 -9.65 -19.22
N ARG A 86 -1.09 -10.72 -18.64
CA ARG A 86 -1.68 -12.07 -18.62
C ARG A 86 -2.47 -12.35 -17.35
N PHE A 87 -2.08 -11.76 -16.22
CA PHE A 87 -2.62 -12.11 -14.90
C PHE A 87 -2.95 -10.87 -14.07
N ASP A 88 -4.04 -10.95 -13.32
CA ASP A 88 -4.50 -9.87 -12.44
C ASP A 88 -3.81 -9.87 -11.07
N HIS A 89 -3.35 -11.05 -10.64
CA HIS A 89 -2.72 -11.27 -9.34
C HIS A 89 -1.23 -11.55 -9.53
N HIS A 90 -0.39 -10.74 -8.90
CA HIS A 90 1.07 -10.94 -8.92
C HIS A 90 1.57 -11.27 -7.53
N TRP A 91 2.37 -12.33 -7.47
CA TRP A 91 3.04 -12.76 -6.25
C TRP A 91 4.54 -12.80 -6.49
N ILE A 92 5.27 -11.98 -5.75
CA ILE A 92 6.73 -11.88 -5.81
C ILE A 92 7.25 -12.69 -4.62
N ILE A 93 7.86 -13.84 -4.92
CA ILE A 93 8.36 -14.77 -3.90
C ILE A 93 9.88 -14.75 -3.95
N GLU A 94 10.49 -14.52 -2.79
CA GLU A 94 11.93 -14.60 -2.59
C GLU A 94 12.25 -15.86 -1.80
N MET A 95 13.12 -16.70 -2.37
CA MET A 95 13.59 -17.95 -1.77
C MET A 95 15.10 -17.88 -1.57
N SER A 96 15.62 -18.58 -0.56
CA SER A 96 17.05 -18.74 -0.34
C SER A 96 17.44 -20.22 -0.30
N ASP A 97 18.72 -20.48 -0.53
CA ASP A 97 19.35 -21.79 -0.33
C ASP A 97 18.60 -22.93 -1.05
N GLU A 98 18.45 -24.08 -0.41
CA GLU A 98 17.73 -25.25 -0.98
C GLU A 98 16.24 -24.95 -1.25
N GLY A 99 15.69 -23.88 -0.67
CA GLY A 99 14.31 -23.43 -0.92
C GLY A 99 14.10 -22.92 -2.36
N ILE A 100 15.17 -22.51 -3.04
CA ILE A 100 15.11 -22.10 -4.45
C ILE A 100 14.72 -23.28 -5.33
N ASP A 101 15.37 -24.43 -5.13
CA ASP A 101 15.13 -25.63 -5.93
C ASP A 101 13.77 -26.25 -5.58
N GLU A 102 13.42 -26.28 -4.28
CA GLU A 102 12.10 -26.72 -3.79
C GLU A 102 10.96 -25.93 -4.43
N ALA A 103 11.02 -24.60 -4.41
CA ALA A 103 9.98 -23.74 -4.98
C ALA A 103 9.89 -23.90 -6.50
N ARG A 104 11.03 -23.98 -7.19
CA ARG A 104 11.07 -24.21 -8.65
C ARG A 104 10.33 -25.49 -9.01
N ASP A 105 10.63 -26.58 -8.34
CA ASP A 105 10.01 -27.88 -8.63
C ASP A 105 8.54 -27.90 -8.25
N TYR A 106 8.17 -27.27 -7.14
CA TYR A 106 6.78 -27.09 -6.74
C TYR A 106 5.99 -26.32 -7.81
N PHE A 107 6.41 -25.12 -8.20
CA PHE A 107 5.67 -24.30 -9.15
C PHE A 107 5.60 -24.92 -10.55
N LYS A 108 6.67 -25.60 -11.01
CA LYS A 108 6.64 -26.39 -12.26
C LYS A 108 5.57 -27.48 -12.24
N LYS A 109 5.35 -28.11 -11.09
CA LYS A 109 4.32 -29.16 -10.96
C LYS A 109 2.93 -28.55 -10.78
N PHE A 110 2.81 -27.51 -9.96
CA PHE A 110 1.55 -26.84 -9.64
C PHE A 110 0.88 -26.23 -10.88
N PHE A 111 1.62 -25.40 -11.63
CA PHE A 111 1.07 -24.69 -12.80
C PHE A 111 0.90 -25.57 -14.05
N LYS A 112 1.18 -26.88 -13.99
CA LYS A 112 0.73 -27.82 -15.04
C LYS A 112 -0.78 -28.03 -15.01
N ASN A 113 -1.38 -27.97 -13.82
CA ASN A 113 -2.78 -28.34 -13.58
C ASN A 113 -3.58 -27.20 -12.91
N SER A 114 -2.99 -26.02 -12.75
CA SER A 114 -3.61 -24.87 -12.11
C SER A 114 -3.50 -23.65 -13.02
N GLU A 115 -4.52 -22.78 -12.98
CA GLU A 115 -4.49 -21.51 -13.69
C GLU A 115 -3.38 -20.62 -13.15
N GLY A 116 -2.62 -20.01 -14.06
CA GLY A 116 -1.48 -19.17 -13.71
C GLY A 116 -0.21 -19.59 -14.46
N ASP A 117 0.89 -18.96 -14.06
CA ASP A 117 2.23 -19.26 -14.55
C ASP A 117 3.22 -18.67 -13.55
N PHE A 118 4.50 -18.98 -13.72
CA PHE A 118 5.57 -18.34 -12.96
C PHE A 118 6.84 -18.23 -13.81
N PHE A 119 7.75 -17.36 -13.43
CA PHE A 119 9.08 -17.33 -14.01
C PHE A 119 10.10 -16.92 -12.96
N GLU A 120 11.28 -17.53 -13.02
CA GLU A 120 12.40 -17.15 -12.18
C GLU A 120 12.99 -15.84 -12.71
N CYS A 121 12.96 -14.80 -11.88
CA CYS A 121 13.55 -13.51 -12.19
C CYS A 121 15.08 -13.63 -12.27
N ASN A 122 15.70 -12.95 -13.23
CA ASN A 122 17.11 -12.60 -13.06
C ASN A 122 17.26 -11.49 -12.00
N GLU A 123 18.48 -11.19 -11.60
CA GLU A 123 18.79 -10.19 -10.56
C GLU A 123 18.12 -8.82 -10.83
N LYS A 124 18.18 -8.34 -12.08
CA LYS A 124 17.59 -7.05 -12.48
C LYS A 124 16.07 -7.08 -12.39
N GLU A 125 15.43 -8.16 -12.82
CA GLU A 125 13.99 -8.33 -12.72
C GLU A 125 13.54 -8.43 -11.26
N GLY A 126 14.23 -9.20 -10.43
CA GLY A 126 13.92 -9.35 -9.01
C GLY A 126 13.97 -8.01 -8.28
N LYS A 127 15.09 -7.26 -8.43
CA LYS A 127 15.25 -5.93 -7.83
C LYS A 127 14.15 -4.96 -8.26
N LYS A 128 13.81 -4.94 -9.55
CA LYS A 128 12.77 -4.04 -10.07
C LYS A 128 11.36 -4.48 -9.68
N ALA A 129 11.08 -5.77 -9.57
CA ALA A 129 9.78 -6.29 -9.11
C ALA A 129 9.51 -5.86 -7.66
N ILE A 130 10.48 -6.10 -6.77
CA ILE A 130 10.40 -5.72 -5.36
C ILE A 130 10.30 -4.19 -5.22
N LEU A 131 11.12 -3.44 -5.96
CA LEU A 131 11.07 -1.97 -5.90
C LEU A 131 9.72 -1.41 -6.40
N HIS A 132 9.12 -2.03 -7.41
CA HIS A 132 7.80 -1.66 -7.91
C HIS A 132 6.71 -1.90 -6.85
N ARG A 133 6.75 -3.06 -6.22
CA ARG A 133 5.88 -3.43 -5.09
C ARG A 133 6.08 -2.52 -3.88
N PHE A 134 7.31 -2.13 -3.57
CA PHE A 134 7.64 -1.23 -2.46
C PHE A 134 7.10 0.18 -2.71
N THR A 135 7.27 0.69 -3.93
CA THR A 135 6.82 2.04 -4.28
C THR A 135 5.31 2.16 -4.48
N ALA A 136 4.57 1.04 -4.49
CA ALA A 136 3.12 0.99 -4.62
C ALA A 136 2.35 1.87 -3.62
N ALA A 137 2.80 1.91 -2.36
CA ALA A 137 2.20 2.74 -1.32
C ALA A 137 2.26 4.24 -1.66
N SER A 138 3.31 4.67 -2.38
CA SER A 138 3.45 6.07 -2.81
C SER A 138 2.43 6.46 -3.89
N ALA A 139 1.93 5.49 -4.66
CA ALA A 139 1.01 5.73 -5.76
C ALA A 139 -0.35 6.22 -5.26
N PHE A 140 -0.81 5.62 -4.16
CA PHE A 140 -2.04 6.00 -3.48
C PHE A 140 -2.00 7.46 -3.03
N GLY A 141 -0.99 7.85 -2.25
CA GLY A 141 -0.83 9.24 -1.80
C GLY A 141 -0.62 10.23 -2.94
N ARG A 142 0.14 9.84 -3.98
CA ARG A 142 0.36 10.68 -5.17
C ARG A 142 -0.94 10.94 -5.92
N TYR A 143 -1.74 9.91 -6.17
CA TYR A 143 -3.00 10.03 -6.88
C TYR A 143 -3.91 11.02 -6.15
N SER A 144 -4.09 10.82 -4.85
CA SER A 144 -4.97 11.65 -4.01
C SER A 144 -4.59 13.11 -4.02
N LYS A 145 -3.30 13.44 -3.89
CA LYS A 145 -2.83 14.84 -3.92
C LYS A 145 -3.05 15.52 -5.26
N ILE A 146 -2.83 14.80 -6.37
CA ILE A 146 -2.99 15.38 -7.71
C ILE A 146 -4.47 15.60 -8.05
N HIS A 147 -5.33 14.69 -7.57
CA HIS A 147 -6.76 14.65 -7.87
C HIS A 147 -7.63 15.09 -6.69
N GLU A 148 -7.07 15.80 -5.70
CA GLU A 148 -7.77 16.14 -4.45
C GLU A 148 -9.15 16.80 -4.67
N ASN A 149 -9.28 17.64 -5.70
CA ASN A 149 -10.53 18.34 -6.04
C ASN A 149 -11.53 17.47 -6.84
N LYS A 150 -11.15 16.25 -7.21
CA LYS A 150 -11.92 15.31 -8.04
C LYS A 150 -12.36 14.05 -7.30
N ILE A 151 -11.93 13.87 -6.04
CA ILE A 151 -12.23 12.68 -5.23
C ILE A 151 -13.03 13.06 -3.98
N GLY A 152 -13.72 12.10 -3.37
CA GLY A 152 -14.45 12.27 -2.11
C GLY A 152 -13.56 12.12 -0.87
N GLY A 153 -12.33 11.65 -1.08
CA GLY A 153 -11.36 11.37 -0.05
C GLY A 153 -10.62 10.08 -0.35
N GLN A 154 -9.87 9.61 0.64
CA GLN A 154 -9.12 8.37 0.55
C GLN A 154 -9.25 7.63 1.88
N MET A 155 -9.14 6.31 1.85
CA MET A 155 -9.05 5.49 3.07
C MET A 155 -8.07 4.34 2.88
N SER A 156 -7.45 3.91 3.97
CA SER A 156 -6.56 2.76 4.03
C SER A 156 -7.09 1.76 5.05
N MET A 157 -6.91 0.48 4.75
CA MET A 157 -7.17 -0.63 5.65
C MET A 157 -5.95 -1.55 5.69
N ASP A 158 -5.51 -1.85 6.90
CA ASP A 158 -4.37 -2.72 7.18
C ASP A 158 -4.87 -3.97 7.91
N ILE A 159 -4.99 -5.08 7.19
CA ILE A 159 -5.85 -6.20 7.55
C ILE A 159 -5.03 -7.49 7.66
N ALA A 160 -5.19 -8.23 8.76
CA ALA A 160 -4.72 -9.59 8.91
C ALA A 160 -5.91 -10.56 8.92
N PHE A 161 -5.91 -11.54 8.03
CA PHE A 161 -6.91 -12.61 8.07
C PHE A 161 -6.48 -13.76 8.99
N PRO A 162 -7.45 -14.53 9.53
CA PRO A 162 -7.17 -15.84 10.09
C PRO A 162 -6.38 -16.70 9.08
N ARG A 163 -5.43 -17.49 9.59
CA ARG A 163 -4.56 -18.34 8.75
C ARG A 163 -5.31 -19.37 7.91
N ASN A 164 -6.56 -19.67 8.25
CA ASN A 164 -7.43 -20.61 7.54
C ASN A 164 -8.42 -19.94 6.58
N GLU A 165 -8.41 -18.61 6.43
CA GLU A 165 -9.23 -17.90 5.44
C GLU A 165 -8.81 -18.29 4.02
N LYS A 166 -9.78 -18.75 3.22
CA LYS A 166 -9.57 -19.15 1.82
C LYS A 166 -10.05 -18.09 0.84
N ASN A 167 -11.04 -17.29 1.23
CA ASN A 167 -11.61 -16.22 0.42
C ASN A 167 -10.85 -14.91 0.64
N TRP A 168 -9.52 -14.95 0.64
CA TRP A 168 -8.67 -13.82 1.02
C TRP A 168 -8.86 -12.58 0.12
N PHE A 169 -9.15 -12.76 -1.17
CA PHE A 169 -9.38 -11.64 -2.08
C PHE A 169 -10.77 -11.04 -1.89
N GLU A 170 -10.83 -9.72 -1.85
CA GLU A 170 -12.04 -8.97 -1.52
C GLU A 170 -13.14 -9.14 -2.58
N LYS A 171 -14.37 -9.30 -2.09
CA LYS A 171 -15.60 -9.21 -2.89
C LYS A 171 -16.58 -8.31 -2.14
N LEU A 172 -16.70 -7.07 -2.58
CA LEU A 172 -17.59 -6.10 -1.94
C LEU A 172 -19.03 -6.21 -2.46
N PRO A 173 -20.02 -5.87 -1.63
CA PRO A 173 -21.36 -5.57 -2.09
C PRO A 173 -21.34 -4.49 -3.20
N PRO A 174 -22.23 -4.56 -4.21
CA PRO A 174 -22.23 -3.63 -5.33
C PRO A 174 -22.27 -2.14 -4.93
N ASP A 175 -23.00 -1.77 -3.88
CA ASP A 175 -23.08 -0.38 -3.41
C ASP A 175 -21.74 0.16 -2.90
N LEU A 176 -20.95 -0.70 -2.26
CA LEU A 176 -19.60 -0.36 -1.81
C LEU A 176 -18.60 -0.40 -2.96
N GLU A 177 -18.68 -1.40 -3.84
CA GLU A 177 -17.82 -1.49 -5.02
C GLU A 177 -17.94 -0.21 -5.88
N ASP A 178 -19.17 0.28 -6.08
CA ASP A 178 -19.44 1.51 -6.81
C ASP A 178 -19.00 2.79 -6.09
N SER A 179 -18.61 2.72 -4.81
CA SER A 179 -18.12 3.88 -4.06
C SER A 179 -16.67 4.25 -4.39
N PHE A 180 -15.91 3.35 -5.02
CA PHE A 180 -14.48 3.52 -5.26
C PHE A 180 -14.14 3.93 -6.69
N GLU A 181 -13.28 4.93 -6.82
CA GLU A 181 -12.66 5.34 -8.08
C GLU A 181 -11.47 4.43 -8.41
N LEU A 182 -10.67 4.08 -7.40
CA LEU A 182 -9.51 3.21 -7.53
C LEU A 182 -9.32 2.38 -6.24
N LYS A 183 -8.83 1.15 -6.42
CA LYS A 183 -8.51 0.23 -5.33
C LYS A 183 -7.08 -0.26 -5.49
N PHE A 184 -6.30 -0.15 -4.42
CA PHE A 184 -4.87 -0.48 -4.39
C PHE A 184 -4.70 -1.65 -3.43
N TYR A 185 -4.66 -2.87 -3.96
CA TYR A 185 -4.42 -4.07 -3.17
C TYR A 185 -3.01 -4.58 -3.35
N TYR A 186 -2.33 -4.72 -2.22
CA TYR A 186 -1.00 -5.29 -2.09
C TYR A 186 -0.80 -5.77 -0.65
N GLY A 187 0.17 -6.62 -0.38
CA GLY A 187 0.34 -7.15 0.98
C GLY A 187 1.45 -8.18 1.10
N HIS A 188 1.46 -8.89 2.22
CA HIS A 188 2.38 -9.97 2.56
C HIS A 188 1.57 -11.27 2.66
N LEU A 189 1.47 -11.99 1.54
CA LEU A 189 0.43 -13.02 1.36
C LEU A 189 0.63 -14.24 2.26
N PHE A 190 1.87 -14.68 2.48
CA PHE A 190 2.15 -15.78 3.42
C PHE A 190 1.75 -15.45 4.86
N CYS A 191 1.75 -14.17 5.24
CA CYS A 191 1.33 -13.71 6.56
C CYS A 191 -0.18 -13.45 6.65
N HIS A 192 -0.92 -13.60 5.55
CA HIS A 192 -2.33 -13.20 5.44
C HIS A 192 -2.54 -11.70 5.78
N VAL A 193 -1.53 -10.87 5.54
CA VAL A 193 -1.57 -9.40 5.74
C VAL A 193 -1.83 -8.71 4.41
N LEU A 194 -2.84 -7.85 4.37
CA LEU A 194 -3.30 -7.12 3.19
C LEU A 194 -3.40 -5.64 3.50
N HIS A 195 -2.77 -4.83 2.66
CA HIS A 195 -2.99 -3.39 2.61
C HIS A 195 -3.96 -3.10 1.48
N GLN A 196 -5.08 -2.50 1.86
CA GLN A 196 -6.12 -2.14 0.92
C GLN A 196 -6.37 -0.64 1.02
N ASN A 197 -5.93 0.09 -0.01
CA ASN A 197 -6.17 1.52 -0.08
C ASN A 197 -7.20 1.84 -1.14
N TYR A 198 -8.06 2.81 -0.84
CA TYR A 198 -9.22 3.12 -1.63
C TYR A 198 -9.30 4.61 -1.89
N ILE A 199 -9.49 4.98 -3.15
CA ILE A 199 -9.86 6.33 -3.55
C ILE A 199 -11.36 6.37 -3.68
N ILE A 200 -11.99 7.28 -2.94
CA ILE A 200 -13.44 7.36 -2.86
C ILE A 200 -13.95 8.33 -3.91
N LYS A 201 -15.05 7.99 -4.59
CA LYS A 201 -15.68 8.87 -5.58
C LYS A 201 -16.16 10.17 -4.92
N LYS A 202 -16.14 11.27 -5.68
CA LYS A 202 -16.54 12.59 -5.20
C LYS A 202 -17.97 12.62 -4.70
N GLY A 203 -18.20 13.30 -3.57
CA GLY A 203 -19.53 13.46 -2.97
C GLY A 203 -19.94 12.35 -1.99
N LEU A 204 -19.13 11.30 -1.83
CA LEU A 204 -19.35 10.27 -0.83
C LEU A 204 -18.58 10.57 0.46
N ASP A 205 -19.09 10.06 1.59
CA ASP A 205 -18.51 10.24 2.92
C ASP A 205 -17.51 9.11 3.25
N PRO A 206 -16.19 9.40 3.33
CA PRO A 206 -15.18 8.39 3.63
C PRO A 206 -15.38 7.71 4.97
N LYS A 207 -15.92 8.41 5.97
CA LYS A 207 -16.09 7.86 7.31
C LYS A 207 -17.15 6.76 7.31
N LYS A 208 -18.30 7.02 6.69
CA LYS A 208 -19.39 6.03 6.56
C LYS A 208 -18.98 4.81 5.74
N ILE A 209 -18.19 5.01 4.69
CA ILE A 209 -17.66 3.90 3.89
C ILE A 209 -16.70 3.07 4.75
N LYS A 210 -15.77 3.71 5.48
CA LYS A 210 -14.82 3.00 6.37
C LYS A 210 -15.55 2.19 7.45
N GLU A 211 -16.60 2.74 8.05
CA GLU A 211 -17.46 2.03 9.02
C GLU A 211 -18.09 0.77 8.40
N LYS A 212 -18.72 0.87 7.22
CA LYS A 212 -19.27 -0.29 6.50
C LYS A 212 -18.21 -1.34 6.18
N MET A 213 -17.01 -0.91 5.80
CA MET A 213 -15.91 -1.84 5.52
C MET A 213 -15.49 -2.58 6.78
N PHE A 214 -15.34 -1.89 7.92
CA PHE A 214 -15.04 -2.54 9.20
C PHE A 214 -16.07 -3.60 9.58
N GLU A 215 -17.37 -3.34 9.39
CA GLU A 215 -18.41 -4.36 9.62
C GLU A 215 -18.21 -5.62 8.77
N ILE A 216 -17.75 -5.48 7.51
CA ILE A 216 -17.46 -6.63 6.63
C ILE A 216 -16.26 -7.41 7.18
N TYR A 217 -15.17 -6.74 7.52
CA TYR A 217 -13.96 -7.40 7.99
C TYR A 217 -14.12 -8.02 9.39
N ASP A 218 -14.90 -7.42 10.26
CA ASP A 218 -15.27 -7.99 11.57
C ASP A 218 -16.04 -9.30 11.41
N ARG A 219 -17.03 -9.35 10.51
CA ARG A 219 -17.79 -10.59 10.23
C ARG A 219 -16.91 -11.70 9.64
N ARG A 220 -15.82 -11.33 8.99
CA ARG A 220 -14.84 -12.26 8.43
C ARG A 220 -13.77 -12.70 9.44
N GLY A 221 -13.85 -12.19 10.68
CA GLY A 221 -12.87 -12.49 11.72
C GLY A 221 -11.47 -11.93 11.42
N ALA A 222 -11.39 -10.88 10.60
CA ALA A 222 -10.14 -10.21 10.33
C ALA A 222 -9.73 -9.32 11.50
N GLU A 223 -8.42 -9.16 11.66
CA GLU A 223 -7.80 -8.31 12.66
C GLU A 223 -7.20 -7.07 11.98
N TYR A 224 -7.33 -5.92 12.61
CA TYR A 224 -6.75 -4.67 12.13
C TYR A 224 -6.55 -3.67 13.29
N PRO A 225 -5.54 -2.80 13.22
CA PRO A 225 -4.46 -2.77 12.21
C PRO A 225 -3.50 -3.96 12.38
N SER A 226 -2.99 -4.50 11.29
CA SER A 226 -2.10 -5.68 11.30
C SER A 226 -0.63 -5.35 11.62
N GLU A 227 -0.04 -4.38 10.93
CA GLU A 227 1.38 -4.02 11.07
C GLU A 227 1.60 -2.51 11.25
N HIS A 228 0.67 -1.67 10.81
CA HIS A 228 0.82 -0.21 10.83
C HIS A 228 0.50 0.45 12.19
N ASN A 229 0.10 -0.33 13.19
CA ASN A 229 -0.35 0.15 14.52
C ASN A 229 -1.58 1.08 14.42
N VAL A 230 -2.15 1.49 15.55
CA VAL A 230 -3.45 2.19 15.58
C VAL A 230 -3.40 3.65 15.16
N GLY A 231 -2.24 4.30 15.33
CA GLY A 231 -2.04 5.71 15.00
C GLY A 231 -3.18 6.59 15.53
N HIS A 232 -3.77 7.40 14.66
CA HIS A 232 -5.04 8.09 14.92
C HIS A 232 -6.10 7.68 13.88
N GLU A 233 -6.04 6.44 13.42
CA GLU A 233 -6.91 5.93 12.35
C GLU A 233 -7.79 4.75 12.80
N TYR A 234 -7.41 4.12 13.90
CA TYR A 234 -8.07 2.96 14.49
C TYR A 234 -8.29 3.18 15.99
N VAL A 235 -9.34 2.55 16.53
CA VAL A 235 -9.56 2.50 17.97
C VAL A 235 -8.58 1.51 18.59
N ALA A 236 -7.85 1.92 19.62
CA ALA A 236 -7.01 0.99 20.39
C ALA A 236 -7.90 0.01 21.16
N LYS A 237 -7.62 -1.30 21.00
CA LYS A 237 -8.20 -2.34 21.86
C LYS A 237 -7.82 -2.10 23.31
N LYS A 238 -8.66 -2.58 24.23
CA LYS A 238 -8.53 -2.35 25.68
C LYS A 238 -7.14 -2.68 26.21
N ASP A 239 -6.59 -3.82 25.84
CA ASP A 239 -5.27 -4.26 26.33
C ASP A 239 -4.15 -3.34 25.84
N LEU A 240 -4.21 -2.91 24.57
CA LEU A 240 -3.25 -1.97 23.99
C LEU A 240 -3.36 -0.58 24.65
N LEU A 241 -4.58 -0.10 24.90
CA LEU A 241 -4.79 1.16 25.60
C LEU A 241 -4.30 1.10 27.05
N ASN A 242 -4.50 -0.03 27.74
CA ASN A 242 -3.98 -0.23 29.09
C ASN A 242 -2.45 -0.23 29.11
N PHE A 243 -1.83 -0.90 28.13
CA PHE A 243 -0.39 -0.90 27.95
C PHE A 243 0.15 0.53 27.72
N TYR A 244 -0.53 1.35 26.90
CA TYR A 244 -0.14 2.76 26.74
C TYR A 244 -0.23 3.55 28.06
N LYS A 245 -1.29 3.34 28.85
CA LYS A 245 -1.48 4.00 30.14
C LYS A 245 -0.43 3.60 31.18
N GLU A 246 0.03 2.36 31.15
CA GLU A 246 1.08 1.86 32.02
C GLU A 246 2.43 2.53 31.72
N LEU A 247 2.77 2.68 30.43
CA LEU A 247 4.04 3.29 30.01
C LEU A 247 4.06 4.81 30.10
N ASP A 248 2.93 5.48 29.82
CA ASP A 248 2.80 6.93 29.91
C ASP A 248 1.59 7.34 30.76
N PRO A 249 1.65 7.21 32.10
CA PRO A 249 0.54 7.57 32.98
C PRO A 249 0.15 9.06 32.89
N THR A 250 1.02 9.90 32.33
CA THR A 250 0.78 11.34 32.17
C THR A 250 0.14 11.74 30.84
N ASN A 251 0.12 10.83 29.85
CA ASN A 251 -0.31 11.08 28.48
C ASN A 251 0.44 12.27 27.82
N SER A 252 1.76 12.30 27.97
CA SER A 252 2.64 13.35 27.45
C SER A 252 3.34 12.98 26.14
N PHE A 253 3.40 11.69 25.80
CA PHE A 253 4.06 11.17 24.60
C PHE A 253 3.01 10.69 23.60
N ASN A 254 2.91 11.38 22.46
CA ASN A 254 2.00 11.03 21.35
C ASN A 254 0.52 10.87 21.79
N SER A 255 0.00 11.87 22.50
CA SER A 255 -1.34 11.81 23.10
C SER A 255 -2.47 11.64 22.07
N GLY A 256 -3.51 10.90 22.46
CA GLY A 256 -4.66 10.59 21.61
C GLY A 256 -4.45 9.44 20.63
N ILE A 257 -3.35 8.70 20.74
CA ILE A 257 -3.11 7.49 19.95
C ILE A 257 -4.24 6.47 20.17
N GLY A 258 -4.68 5.81 19.11
CA GLY A 258 -5.77 4.84 19.15
C GLY A 258 -7.15 5.44 19.42
N PHE A 259 -7.37 6.71 19.03
CA PHE A 259 -8.54 7.51 19.40
C PHE A 259 -8.76 7.62 20.93
N SER A 260 -7.69 7.59 21.71
CA SER A 260 -7.73 7.85 23.14
C SER A 260 -7.80 9.35 23.47
N SER A 261 -7.83 9.69 24.77
CA SER A 261 -7.78 11.09 25.21
C SER A 261 -6.50 11.79 24.75
N LYS A 262 -6.61 13.06 24.37
CA LYS A 262 -5.48 13.96 24.11
C LYS A 262 -5.04 14.77 25.34
N ASN A 263 -5.77 14.64 26.45
CA ASN A 263 -5.53 15.43 27.66
C ASN A 263 -4.55 14.73 28.60
N LYS A 264 -3.86 15.52 29.42
CA LYS A 264 -2.99 14.99 30.47
C LYS A 264 -3.74 14.04 31.39
N PHE A 265 -3.03 13.00 31.84
CA PHE A 265 -3.55 11.98 32.75
C PHE A 265 -4.78 11.25 32.22
N TRP A 266 -4.91 11.12 30.88
CA TRP A 266 -5.95 10.34 30.21
C TRP A 266 -7.39 10.78 30.50
N LYS A 267 -7.59 12.06 30.86
CA LYS A 267 -8.90 12.65 31.18
C LYS A 267 -9.76 12.96 29.97
#